data_AF-A0AAV1S075-F1
#
_entry.id   AF-A0AAV1S075-F1
#
_cell.length_a   1.000
_cell.length_b   1.000
_cell.length_c   1.000
_cell.angle_alpha   90.00
_cell.angle_beta   90.00
_cell.angle_gamma   90.00
#
_symmetry.space_group_name_H-M   'P 1'
#
loop_
_entity.id
_entity.type
_entity.pdbx_description
1 polymer ?
#
loop_
_entity_poly.entity_id
_entity_poly.type
_entity_poly.pdbx_seq_one_letter_code
_entity_poly.pdbx_strand_id
1 'polypeptide(L)'
;MPVSDLHVDMQNKAIVDALYKGLSNGHMETVAKLIASDLEWWFHGPLQSQHMMRILTGESSHTKFRFEPRSIDVIGDCVIVEGWEGAQAYWVHVWTLKHGVITQFREYFNTWLTVKDISPHGWEIRHENYTSWQSHPRDLFNRSLPGLILVI
;
A
#
# COMPACT_ATOMS: atom_id res chain seq x y z
N MET A 1 -10.20 21.34 -0.28
CA MET A 1 -10.60 20.02 0.24
C MET A 1 -11.86 20.19 1.08
N PRO A 2 -13.01 19.64 0.65
CA PRO A 2 -14.23 19.64 1.46
C PRO A 2 -14.12 18.66 2.64
N VAL A 3 -14.89 18.90 3.70
CA VAL A 3 -14.84 18.14 4.97
C VAL A 3 -15.22 16.66 4.79
N SER A 4 -16.03 16.35 3.77
CA SER A 4 -16.42 14.98 3.40
C SER A 4 -15.23 14.11 3.02
N ASP A 5 -14.28 14.66 2.27
CA ASP A 5 -13.17 13.91 1.69
C ASP A 5 -12.16 13.56 2.79
N LEU A 6 -11.92 14.49 3.72
CA LEU A 6 -11.08 14.24 4.90
C LEU A 6 -11.63 13.10 5.77
N HIS A 7 -12.96 13.00 5.91
CA HIS A 7 -13.59 11.93 6.68
C HIS A 7 -13.41 10.57 6.00
N VAL A 8 -13.57 10.51 4.67
CA VAL A 8 -13.32 9.31 3.87
C VAL A 8 -11.85 8.90 3.95
N ASP A 9 -10.93 9.86 3.86
CA ASP A 9 -9.48 9.59 3.96
C ASP A 9 -9.12 8.98 5.31
N MET A 10 -9.62 9.56 6.41
CA MET A 10 -9.42 9.02 7.76
C MET A 10 -10.00 7.61 7.89
N GLN A 11 -11.16 7.35 7.30
CA GLN A 11 -11.78 6.03 7.31
C GLN A 11 -10.96 5.00 6.51
N ASN A 12 -10.53 5.34 5.30
CA ASN A 12 -9.72 4.47 4.45
C ASN A 12 -8.39 4.12 5.13
N LYS A 13 -7.74 5.13 5.71
CA LYS A 13 -6.53 4.93 6.52
C LYS A 13 -6.78 4.00 7.71
N ALA A 14 -7.88 4.17 8.43
CA ALA A 14 -8.23 3.33 9.57
C ALA A 14 -8.50 1.86 9.17
N ILE A 15 -9.12 1.63 8.00
CA ILE A 15 -9.34 0.28 7.46
C ILE A 15 -8.00 -0.40 7.18
N VAL A 16 -7.08 0.29 6.51
CA VAL A 16 -5.76 -0.29 6.19
C VAL A 16 -4.90 -0.45 7.45
N ASP A 17 -4.95 0.47 8.40
CA ASP A 17 -4.31 0.29 9.70
C ASP A 17 -4.86 -0.95 10.46
N ALA A 18 -6.19 -1.14 10.44
CA ALA A 18 -6.83 -2.33 11.00
C ALA A 18 -6.42 -3.62 10.28
N LEU A 19 -6.20 -3.57 8.96
CA LEU A 19 -5.67 -4.69 8.18
C LEU A 19 -4.30 -5.13 8.70
N TYR A 20 -3.33 -4.21 8.82
CA TYR A 20 -1.98 -4.54 9.32
C TYR A 20 -1.98 -4.98 10.79
N LYS A 21 -2.83 -4.40 11.63
CA LYS A 21 -3.05 -4.87 13.01
C LYS A 21 -3.65 -6.28 13.03
N GLY A 22 -4.57 -6.59 12.12
CA GLY A 22 -5.13 -7.92 11.98
C GLY A 22 -4.08 -8.95 11.58
N LEU A 23 -3.27 -8.62 10.57
CA LEU A 23 -2.19 -9.48 10.08
C LEU A 23 -1.15 -9.76 11.16
N SER A 24 -0.70 -8.73 11.88
CA SER A 24 0.33 -8.88 12.93
C SER A 24 -0.13 -9.70 14.15
N ASN A 25 -1.44 -9.69 14.44
CA ASN A 25 -2.03 -10.46 15.54
C ASN A 25 -2.64 -11.80 15.10
N GLY A 26 -2.57 -12.15 13.81
CA GLY A 26 -3.15 -13.38 13.27
C GLY A 26 -4.69 -13.40 13.21
N HIS A 27 -5.34 -12.24 13.28
CA HIS A 27 -6.81 -12.11 13.24
C HIS A 27 -7.34 -12.18 11.80
N MET A 28 -7.12 -13.31 11.13
CA MET A 28 -7.43 -13.47 9.69
C MET A 28 -8.92 -13.31 9.35
N GLU A 29 -9.83 -13.66 10.26
CA GLU A 29 -11.27 -13.39 10.07
C GLU A 29 -11.60 -11.90 9.98
N THR A 30 -10.86 -11.06 10.71
CA THR A 30 -11.02 -9.61 10.64
C THR A 30 -10.45 -9.09 9.34
N VAL A 31 -9.26 -9.55 8.95
CA VAL A 31 -8.61 -9.23 7.67
C VAL A 31 -9.52 -9.56 6.49
N ALA A 32 -10.13 -10.75 6.49
CA ALA A 32 -11.02 -11.20 5.42
C ALA A 32 -12.26 -10.31 5.25
N LYS A 33 -12.77 -9.68 6.31
CA LYS A 33 -13.92 -8.76 6.24
C LYS A 33 -13.59 -7.41 5.61
N LEU A 34 -12.31 -7.03 5.57
CA LEU A 34 -11.86 -5.75 5.01
C LEU A 34 -11.58 -5.85 3.50
N ILE A 35 -11.46 -7.07 2.98
CA ILE A 35 -11.03 -7.35 1.61
C ILE A 35 -12.21 -7.92 0.81
N ALA A 36 -12.41 -7.42 -0.39
CA ALA A 36 -13.41 -7.95 -1.32
C ALA A 36 -13.07 -9.39 -1.73
N SER A 37 -14.09 -10.22 -1.93
CA SER A 37 -13.90 -11.62 -2.35
C SER A 37 -13.21 -11.78 -3.71
N ASP A 38 -13.31 -10.74 -4.55
CA ASP A 38 -12.78 -10.64 -5.89
C ASP A 38 -11.58 -9.67 -5.98
N LEU A 39 -10.78 -9.57 -4.90
CA LEU A 39 -9.58 -8.73 -4.84
C LEU A 39 -8.70 -8.88 -6.10
N GLU A 40 -8.56 -7.80 -6.84
CA GLU A 40 -7.59 -7.74 -7.94
C GLU A 40 -6.20 -7.45 -7.37
N TRP A 41 -5.19 -8.20 -7.80
CA TRP A 41 -3.85 -8.10 -7.23
C TRP A 41 -2.75 -8.02 -8.30
N TRP A 42 -1.71 -7.25 -8.00
CA TRP A 42 -0.48 -7.16 -8.80
C TRP A 42 0.73 -7.22 -7.90
N PHE A 43 1.80 -7.81 -8.41
CA PHE A 43 3.08 -7.89 -7.73
C PHE A 43 4.21 -7.46 -8.63
N HIS A 44 5.12 -6.67 -8.07
CA HIS A 44 6.39 -6.32 -8.68
C HIS A 44 7.52 -6.50 -7.66
N GLY A 45 8.50 -7.32 -7.97
CA GLY A 45 9.64 -7.58 -7.10
C GLY A 45 10.23 -8.97 -7.32
N PRO A 46 11.17 -9.41 -6.47
CA PRO A 46 11.73 -10.75 -6.55
C PRO A 46 10.66 -11.81 -6.24
N LEU A 47 10.54 -12.86 -7.07
CA LEU A 47 9.47 -13.89 -7.00
C LEU A 47 9.31 -14.53 -5.61
N GLN A 48 10.39 -14.66 -4.84
CA GLN A 48 10.36 -15.20 -3.49
C GLN A 48 9.64 -14.31 -2.46
N SER A 49 9.39 -13.04 -2.81
CA SER A 49 8.92 -11.99 -1.89
C SER A 49 7.41 -11.75 -1.92
N GLN A 50 6.62 -12.63 -2.55
CA GLN A 50 5.15 -12.57 -2.55
C GLN A 50 4.57 -12.94 -1.19
N HIS A 51 4.92 -12.17 -0.15
CA HIS A 51 4.61 -12.49 1.23
C HIS A 51 3.15 -12.19 1.57
N MET A 52 2.61 -11.03 1.16
CA MET A 52 1.24 -10.65 1.53
C MET A 52 0.23 -11.60 0.90
N MET A 53 0.37 -11.91 -0.39
CA MET A 53 -0.58 -12.76 -1.08
C MET A 53 -0.65 -14.16 -0.44
N ARG A 54 0.50 -14.74 -0.06
CA ARG A 54 0.54 -16.03 0.64
C ARG A 54 -0.15 -16.01 2.00
N ILE A 55 -0.14 -14.87 2.70
CA ILE A 55 -0.88 -14.70 3.95
C ILE A 55 -2.37 -14.61 3.66
N LEU A 56 -2.77 -13.79 2.68
CA LEU A 56 -4.18 -13.57 2.33
C LEU A 56 -4.87 -14.82 1.79
N THR A 57 -4.14 -15.69 1.06
CA THR A 57 -4.66 -16.97 0.56
C THR A 57 -4.59 -18.11 1.56
N GLY A 58 -3.92 -17.91 2.71
CA GLY A 58 -3.67 -18.96 3.69
C GLY A 58 -2.61 -19.99 3.26
N GLU A 59 -1.90 -19.77 2.14
CA GLU A 59 -0.76 -20.60 1.72
C GLU A 59 0.39 -20.60 2.74
N SER A 60 0.47 -19.57 3.57
CA SER A 60 1.41 -19.51 4.68
C SER A 60 0.71 -19.05 5.95
N SER A 61 0.54 -19.95 6.91
CA SER A 61 0.06 -19.60 8.25
C SER A 61 1.09 -18.83 9.09
N HIS A 62 2.36 -18.86 8.67
CA HIS A 62 3.49 -18.22 9.36
C HIS A 62 4.55 -17.78 8.34
N THR A 63 4.35 -16.64 7.68
CA THR A 63 5.48 -16.01 7.02
C THR A 63 6.46 -15.55 8.09
N LYS A 64 7.75 -15.92 7.98
CA LYS A 64 8.81 -15.27 8.77
C LYS A 64 8.81 -13.75 8.52
N PHE A 65 8.28 -13.35 7.36
CA PHE A 65 8.14 -11.97 6.95
C PHE A 65 7.16 -11.21 7.84
N ARG A 66 7.62 -10.15 8.51
CA ARG A 66 6.76 -9.23 9.29
C ARG A 66 6.57 -7.92 8.52
N PHE A 67 5.31 -7.61 8.23
CA PHE A 67 4.95 -6.30 7.71
C PHE A 67 4.90 -5.28 8.83
N GLU A 68 5.91 -4.40 8.88
CA GLU A 68 5.98 -3.26 9.81
C GLU A 68 5.81 -1.94 9.03
N PRO A 69 4.57 -1.40 8.92
CA PRO A 69 4.32 -0.11 8.30
C PRO A 69 5.11 1.02 8.96
N ARG A 70 5.68 1.91 8.14
CA ARG A 70 6.38 3.11 8.61
C ARG A 70 5.65 4.40 8.21
N SER A 71 5.05 4.43 7.04
CA SER A 71 4.11 5.48 6.65
C SER A 71 2.83 4.87 6.10
N ILE A 72 1.73 5.59 6.31
CA ILE A 72 0.42 5.27 5.75
C ILE A 72 -0.16 6.59 5.26
N ASP A 73 -0.20 6.74 3.94
CA ASP A 73 -0.55 7.95 3.22
C ASP A 73 -1.78 7.69 2.36
N VAL A 74 -2.73 8.64 2.31
CA VAL A 74 -3.96 8.50 1.52
C VAL A 74 -3.89 9.42 0.33
N ILE A 75 -4.25 8.91 -0.85
CA ILE A 75 -4.32 9.66 -2.10
C ILE A 75 -5.57 9.20 -2.86
N GLY A 76 -6.61 10.04 -2.87
CA GLY A 76 -7.89 9.68 -3.45
C GLY A 76 -8.47 8.43 -2.78
N ASP A 77 -8.79 7.42 -3.59
CA ASP A 77 -9.30 6.12 -3.12
C ASP A 77 -8.20 5.12 -2.73
N CYS A 78 -6.93 5.52 -2.85
CA CYS A 78 -5.77 4.69 -2.58
C CYS A 78 -5.16 5.02 -1.21
N VAL A 79 -4.73 3.97 -0.50
CA VAL A 79 -3.90 4.07 0.69
C VAL A 79 -2.56 3.40 0.40
N ILE A 80 -1.51 4.20 0.47
CA ILE A 80 -0.13 3.77 0.26
C ILE A 80 0.49 3.49 1.61
N VAL A 81 1.08 2.30 1.75
CA VAL A 81 1.80 1.88 2.94
C VAL A 81 3.22 1.53 2.56
N GLU A 82 4.17 2.21 3.19
CA GLU A 82 5.59 2.00 3.00
C GLU A 82 6.19 1.35 4.25
N GLY A 83 7.10 0.38 4.07
CA GLY A 83 7.83 -0.22 5.18
C GLY A 83 9.08 -0.97 4.78
N TRP A 84 9.75 -1.52 5.79
CA TRP A 84 10.92 -2.38 5.62
C TRP A 84 10.81 -3.59 6.54
N GLU A 85 11.43 -4.68 6.12
CA GLU A 85 11.77 -5.76 7.04
C GLU A 85 13.29 -5.73 7.29
N GLY A 86 13.67 -5.27 8.47
CA GLY A 86 15.07 -5.07 8.85
C GLY A 86 15.83 -4.25 7.81
N ALA A 87 17.02 -4.74 7.42
CA ALA A 87 17.83 -4.15 6.35
C ALA A 87 17.72 -4.92 5.01
N GLN A 88 16.84 -5.93 4.93
CA GLN A 88 16.87 -6.92 3.86
C GLN A 88 15.85 -6.62 2.76
N ALA A 89 14.67 -6.14 3.12
CA ALA A 89 13.59 -5.88 2.20
C ALA A 89 12.98 -4.49 2.40
N TYR A 90 12.81 -3.78 1.28
CA TYR A 90 11.97 -2.61 1.18
C TYR A 90 10.65 -3.00 0.50
N TRP A 91 9.53 -2.45 0.95
CA TRP A 91 8.24 -2.70 0.31
C TRP A 91 7.33 -1.48 0.32
N VAL A 92 6.49 -1.37 -0.72
CA VAL A 92 5.38 -0.43 -0.84
C VAL A 92 4.14 -1.19 -1.24
N HIS A 93 3.07 -1.00 -0.50
CA HIS A 93 1.76 -1.57 -0.76
C HIS A 93 0.80 -0.45 -1.13
N VAL A 94 0.05 -0.61 -2.21
CA VAL A 94 -1.01 0.32 -2.61
C VAL A 94 -2.32 -0.43 -2.54
N TRP A 95 -3.20 0.01 -1.64
CA TRP A 95 -4.52 -0.54 -1.42
C TRP A 95 -5.56 0.42 -1.98
N THR A 96 -6.40 -0.03 -2.90
CA THR A 96 -7.53 0.79 -3.39
C THR A 96 -8.80 0.35 -2.70
N LEU A 97 -9.54 1.32 -2.16
CA LEU A 97 -10.78 1.08 -1.42
C LEU A 97 -11.98 1.66 -2.15
N LYS A 98 -13.08 0.92 -2.17
CA LYS A 98 -14.38 1.40 -2.64
C LYS A 98 -15.43 1.12 -1.57
N HIS A 99 -16.14 2.17 -1.15
CA HIS A 99 -17.18 2.08 -0.12
C HIS A 99 -16.71 1.39 1.18
N GLY A 100 -15.46 1.62 1.59
CA GLY A 100 -14.89 1.06 2.82
C GLY A 100 -14.43 -0.41 2.72
N VAL A 101 -14.34 -0.97 1.51
CA VAL A 101 -13.82 -2.32 1.26
C VAL A 101 -12.62 -2.24 0.32
N ILE A 102 -11.57 -3.01 0.61
CA ILE A 102 -10.37 -3.12 -0.24
C ILE A 102 -10.70 -3.95 -1.46
N THR A 103 -10.61 -3.36 -2.66
CA THR A 103 -10.93 -4.02 -3.93
C THR A 103 -9.71 -4.29 -4.80
N GLN A 104 -8.61 -3.56 -4.60
CA GLN A 104 -7.38 -3.76 -5.36
C GLN A 104 -6.16 -3.68 -4.45
N PHE A 105 -5.13 -4.47 -4.78
CA PHE A 105 -3.86 -4.50 -4.09
C PHE A 105 -2.68 -4.53 -5.06
N ARG A 106 -1.74 -3.60 -4.92
CA ARG A 106 -0.47 -3.62 -5.66
C ARG A 106 0.70 -3.69 -4.69
N GLU A 107 1.51 -4.71 -4.84
CA GLU A 107 2.68 -4.98 -3.99
C GLU A 107 3.97 -4.69 -4.76
N TYR A 108 4.85 -3.88 -4.19
CA TYR A 108 6.14 -3.53 -4.75
C TYR A 108 7.25 -3.86 -3.75
N PHE A 109 8.10 -4.82 -4.07
CA PHE A 109 9.24 -5.22 -3.24
C PHE A 109 10.56 -4.81 -3.88
N ASN A 110 11.42 -4.18 -3.09
CA ASN A 110 12.73 -3.67 -3.50
C ASN A 110 12.63 -2.79 -4.77
N THR A 111 11.63 -1.90 -4.79
CA THR A 111 11.34 -1.02 -5.93
C THR A 111 10.90 0.35 -5.44
N TRP A 112 11.61 1.40 -5.84
CA TRP A 112 11.18 2.77 -5.58
C TRP A 112 9.93 3.08 -6.38
N LEU A 113 8.96 3.71 -5.73
CA LEU A 113 7.67 4.03 -6.33
C LEU A 113 7.45 5.55 -6.27
N THR A 114 7.07 6.11 -7.41
CA THR A 114 6.57 7.48 -7.53
C THR A 114 5.12 7.41 -7.98
N VAL A 115 4.21 7.98 -7.20
CA VAL A 115 2.80 8.01 -7.53
C VAL A 115 2.42 9.36 -8.10
N LYS A 116 1.80 9.33 -9.27
CA LYS A 116 1.24 10.50 -9.94
C LYS A 116 -0.27 10.41 -9.93
N ASP A 117 -0.91 11.45 -9.39
CA ASP A 117 -2.36 11.61 -9.43
C ASP A 117 -2.71 12.45 -10.65
N ILE A 118 -3.42 11.85 -11.59
CA ILE A 118 -3.89 12.52 -12.81
C ILE A 118 -5.40 12.78 -12.77
N SER A 119 -6.03 12.61 -11.60
CA SER A 119 -7.46 12.85 -11.44
C SER A 119 -7.82 14.29 -11.77
N PRO A 120 -9.08 14.56 -12.17
CA PRO A 120 -9.46 15.91 -12.52
C PRO A 120 -9.30 16.89 -11.34
N HIS A 121 -9.46 16.44 -10.10
CA HIS A 121 -9.23 17.34 -8.95
C HIS A 121 -7.75 17.75 -8.80
N GLY A 122 -6.82 16.99 -9.38
CA GLY A 122 -5.40 17.34 -9.50
C GLY A 122 -5.07 18.29 -10.66
N TRP A 123 -5.90 18.35 -11.72
CA TRP A 123 -5.64 19.18 -12.92
C TRP A 123 -5.74 20.68 -12.64
N GLU A 124 -6.62 21.10 -11.71
CA GLU A 124 -6.91 22.52 -11.44
C GLU A 124 -5.87 23.22 -10.56
N ILE A 125 -5.03 22.49 -9.80
CA ILE A 125 -4.23 23.10 -8.72
C ILE A 125 -2.71 23.12 -8.99
N ARG A 126 -2.17 22.27 -9.87
CA ARG A 126 -0.72 22.22 -10.11
C ARG A 126 -0.37 22.00 -11.58
N HIS A 127 -0.25 23.11 -12.31
CA HIS A 127 0.64 23.13 -13.45
C HIS A 127 2.06 22.76 -12.97
N GLU A 128 2.57 21.62 -13.45
CA GLU A 128 3.98 21.18 -13.51
C GLU A 128 4.47 20.06 -12.55
N ASN A 129 3.78 19.68 -11.47
CA ASN A 129 4.21 18.54 -10.63
C ASN A 129 3.04 17.67 -10.14
N TYR A 130 2.70 16.64 -10.93
CA TYR A 130 1.67 15.62 -10.65
C TYR A 130 2.07 14.58 -9.60
N THR A 131 3.25 14.71 -8.97
CA THR A 131 3.72 13.74 -7.97
C THR A 131 2.96 13.95 -6.66
N SER A 132 2.06 13.03 -6.34
CA SER A 132 1.27 13.05 -5.11
C SER A 132 1.94 12.29 -3.97
N TRP A 133 2.81 11.32 -4.30
CA TRP A 133 3.61 10.62 -3.33
C TRP A 133 4.86 10.03 -3.97
N GLN A 134 5.89 9.84 -3.16
CA GLN A 134 7.09 9.13 -3.57
C GLN A 134 7.65 8.36 -2.38
N SER A 135 8.31 7.26 -2.68
CA SER A 135 9.08 6.50 -1.70
C SER A 135 10.07 7.39 -0.96
N HIS A 136 10.29 7.10 0.32
CA HIS A 136 11.25 7.76 1.18
C HIS A 136 12.43 6.81 1.43
N PRO A 137 13.52 6.91 0.63
CA PRO A 137 14.71 6.10 0.85
C PRO A 137 15.25 6.38 2.26
N ARG A 138 15.50 5.32 3.03
CA ARG A 138 16.36 5.45 4.21
C ARG A 138 17.81 5.56 3.75
N ASP A 139 18.60 6.37 4.45
CA ASP A 139 20.08 6.41 4.31
C ASP A 139 20.73 5.02 4.48
N LEU A 140 20.05 4.09 5.17
CA LEU A 140 20.48 2.71 5.37
C LEU A 140 20.38 1.83 4.11
N PHE A 141 19.55 2.21 3.13
CA PHE A 141 19.46 1.51 1.85
C PHE A 141 20.35 2.22 0.84
N ASN A 142 21.66 2.00 0.97
CA ASN A 142 22.65 2.40 -0.04
C ASN A 142 22.60 1.46 -1.27
N ARG A 143 21.38 1.09 -1.70
CA ARG A 143 21.10 0.14 -2.77
C ARG A 143 20.42 0.87 -3.92
N SER A 144 20.92 0.64 -5.13
CA SER A 144 20.20 1.01 -6.35
C SER A 144 19.03 0.05 -6.53
N LEU A 145 17.81 0.55 -6.37
CA LEU A 145 16.57 -0.17 -6.67
C LEU A 145 15.97 0.37 -7.97
N PRO A 146 15.27 -0.47 -8.76
CA PRO A 146 14.49 0.02 -9.89
C PRO A 146 13.46 1.04 -9.41
N GLY A 147 13.26 2.10 -10.19
CA GLY A 147 12.20 3.09 -9.99
C GLY A 147 11.02 2.82 -10.90
N LEU A 148 9.81 2.87 -10.36
CA LEU A 148 8.56 2.78 -11.09
C LEU A 148 7.67 3.99 -10.84
N ILE A 149 6.91 4.35 -11.87
CA ILE A 149 5.86 5.35 -11.77
C ILE A 149 4.53 4.61 -11.77
N LEU A 150 3.73 4.81 -10.72
CA LEU A 150 2.34 4.40 -10.70
C LEU A 150 1.48 5.63 -10.96
N VAL A 151 0.54 5.49 -11.88
CA VAL A 151 -0.46 6.51 -12.18
C VAL A 151 -1.77 6.03 -11.58
N ILE A 152 -2.39 6.92 -10.79
CA ILE A 152 -3.71 6.73 -10.18
C ILE A 152 -4.68 7.80 -10.67
#